data_AF-A0A069DNM7-F1
#
_entry.id   AF-A0A069DNM7-F1
#
_cell.length_a   1.000
_cell.length_b   1.000
_cell.length_c   1.000
_cell.angle_alpha   90.00
_cell.angle_beta   90.00
_cell.angle_gamma   90.00
#
_symmetry.space_group_name_H-M   'P 1'
#
loop_
_entity.id
_entity.type
_entity.pdbx_description
1 polymer ?
#
loop_
_entity_poly.entity_id
_entity_poly.type
_entity_poly.pdbx_seq_one_letter_code
_entity_poly.pdbx_strand_id
1 'polypeptide(L)'
;KSPKISDRNGISKTAKTSSVWTRAITSNSKWDDKDEFLDVIYWGRQALGIIVGIIWGLIPLKGFVALLLFALVNAGLVYLYFSSFQCIDEEEYGGAWELTKEGFMTSFAGFLVTWIIIYSGMHFD
;
A
#
# COMPACT_ATOMS: atom_id res chain seq x y z
N LYS A 1 -24.95 -51.22 5.91
CA LYS A 1 -24.52 -49.99 6.61
C LYS A 1 -23.16 -49.59 6.06
N SER A 2 -23.12 -48.70 5.07
CA SER A 2 -21.88 -48.21 4.46
C SER A 2 -21.40 -46.96 5.21
N PRO A 3 -20.09 -46.77 5.42
CA PRO A 3 -19.57 -45.60 6.13
C PRO A 3 -19.56 -44.35 5.23
N LYS A 4 -19.93 -43.20 5.83
CA LYS A 4 -19.81 -41.87 5.21
C LYS A 4 -18.34 -41.52 5.05
N ILE A 5 -17.88 -41.43 3.81
CA ILE A 5 -16.61 -40.80 3.45
C ILE A 5 -16.80 -39.29 3.60
N SER A 6 -15.86 -38.67 4.32
CA SER A 6 -15.81 -37.23 4.58
C SER A 6 -15.06 -36.56 3.43
N ASP A 7 -15.79 -35.87 2.56
CA ASP A 7 -15.19 -35.03 1.53
C ASP A 7 -14.68 -33.72 2.16
N ARG A 8 -13.44 -33.73 2.62
CA ARG A 8 -12.61 -32.52 2.73
C ARG A 8 -11.67 -32.52 1.53
N ASN A 9 -11.98 -31.73 0.50
CA ASN A 9 -10.98 -31.17 -0.41
C ASN A 9 -11.64 -30.14 -1.35
N GLY A 10 -11.84 -28.94 -0.82
CA GLY A 10 -11.97 -27.74 -1.64
C GLY A 10 -10.59 -27.23 -2.05
N ILE A 11 -9.88 -28.00 -2.89
CA ILE A 11 -8.70 -27.50 -3.62
C ILE A 11 -9.20 -27.16 -5.03
N SER A 12 -9.92 -26.05 -5.12
CA SER A 12 -10.34 -25.48 -6.40
C SER A 12 -9.17 -24.76 -7.05
N LYS A 13 -8.53 -25.44 -8.00
CA LYS A 13 -7.83 -24.91 -9.17
C LYS A 13 -6.83 -23.78 -8.90
N THR A 14 -5.62 -24.15 -8.52
CA THR A 14 -4.40 -23.35 -8.72
C THR A 14 -4.14 -23.21 -10.22
N ALA A 15 -4.82 -22.27 -10.88
CA ALA A 15 -4.22 -21.59 -12.02
C ALA A 15 -2.94 -20.94 -11.49
N LYS A 16 -1.84 -21.11 -12.20
CA LYS A 16 -0.49 -20.69 -11.79
C LYS A 16 -0.40 -19.15 -11.88
N THR A 17 -1.13 -18.43 -11.04
CA THR A 17 -0.99 -16.99 -10.90
C THR A 17 0.39 -16.74 -10.31
N SER A 18 1.18 -15.89 -10.97
CA SER A 18 2.47 -15.45 -10.43
C SER A 18 2.27 -14.85 -9.05
N SER A 19 3.24 -15.06 -8.14
CA SER A 19 3.19 -14.52 -6.77
C SER A 19 2.74 -13.06 -6.74
N VAL A 20 1.89 -12.70 -5.77
CA VAL A 20 1.36 -11.34 -5.56
C VAL A 20 2.47 -10.29 -5.61
N TRP A 21 3.60 -10.60 -4.99
CA TRP A 21 4.79 -9.77 -5.00
C TRP A 21 5.38 -9.56 -6.39
N THR A 22 5.45 -10.63 -7.19
CA THR A 22 5.90 -10.55 -8.57
C THR A 22 4.96 -9.68 -9.40
N ARG A 23 3.64 -9.77 -9.19
CA ARG A 23 2.65 -8.93 -9.89
C ARG A 23 2.69 -7.48 -9.43
N ALA A 24 2.91 -7.23 -8.14
CA ALA A 24 3.05 -5.90 -7.58
C ALA A 24 4.26 -5.16 -8.18
N ILE A 25 5.38 -5.86 -8.41
CA ILE A 25 6.59 -5.27 -8.99
C ILE A 25 6.69 -5.42 -10.51
N THR A 26 5.71 -6.08 -11.16
CA THR A 26 5.68 -6.25 -12.62
C THR A 26 4.66 -5.27 -13.21
N SER A 27 5.13 -4.42 -14.11
CA SER A 27 4.29 -3.45 -14.81
C SER A 27 3.20 -4.15 -15.64
N ASN A 28 2.03 -3.49 -15.76
CA ASN A 28 0.89 -3.97 -16.55
C ASN A 28 0.33 -5.34 -16.09
N SER A 29 0.41 -5.65 -14.80
CA SER A 29 -0.16 -6.88 -14.27
C SER A 29 -1.68 -6.77 -14.18
N LYS A 30 -2.40 -7.83 -14.59
CA LYS A 30 -3.84 -7.90 -14.37
C LYS A 30 -4.14 -8.30 -12.92
N TRP A 31 -5.14 -7.65 -12.34
CA TRP A 31 -5.66 -7.96 -11.01
C TRP A 31 -7.10 -8.47 -11.13
N ASP A 32 -7.25 -9.79 -11.12
CA ASP A 32 -8.58 -10.44 -11.20
C ASP A 32 -9.39 -10.23 -9.90
N ASP A 33 -8.70 -9.97 -8.79
CA ASP A 33 -9.29 -9.65 -7.49
C ASP A 33 -8.95 -8.21 -7.09
N LYS A 34 -9.99 -7.39 -6.93
CA LYS A 34 -9.88 -6.00 -6.51
C LYS A 34 -9.28 -5.87 -5.11
N ASP A 35 -9.69 -6.74 -4.18
CA ASP A 35 -9.26 -6.68 -2.78
C ASP A 35 -7.76 -7.03 -2.67
N GLU A 36 -7.27 -7.97 -3.49
CA GLU A 36 -5.84 -8.30 -3.59
C GLU A 36 -5.00 -7.08 -4.03
N PHE A 37 -5.50 -6.30 -4.98
CA PHE A 37 -4.81 -5.09 -5.43
C PHE A 37 -4.86 -3.96 -4.38
N LEU A 38 -5.99 -3.80 -3.69
CA LEU A 38 -6.14 -2.85 -2.59
C LEU A 38 -5.17 -3.18 -1.43
N ASP A 39 -4.98 -4.46 -1.11
CA ASP A 39 -3.99 -4.91 -0.13
C ASP A 39 -2.56 -4.49 -0.53
N VAL A 40 -2.18 -4.64 -1.81
CA VAL A 40 -0.87 -4.22 -2.30
C VAL A 40 -0.67 -2.71 -2.17
N ILE A 41 -1.70 -1.92 -2.49
CA ILE A 41 -1.68 -0.47 -2.30
C ILE A 41 -1.56 -0.12 -0.82
N TYR A 42 -2.35 -0.75 0.03
CA TYR A 42 -2.36 -0.53 1.47
C TYR A 42 -0.97 -0.77 2.07
N TRP A 43 -0.38 -1.94 1.82
CA TRP A 43 0.94 -2.29 2.36
C TRP A 43 2.06 -1.46 1.73
N GLY A 44 1.97 -1.14 0.43
CA GLY A 44 2.91 -0.26 -0.25
C GLY A 44 2.91 1.16 0.36
N ARG A 45 1.73 1.70 0.66
CA ARG A 45 1.59 2.97 1.39
C ARG A 45 2.15 2.89 2.79
N GLN A 46 1.92 1.79 3.50
CA GLN A 46 2.40 1.62 4.87
C GLN A 46 3.94 1.65 4.91
N ALA A 47 4.59 0.97 3.95
CA ALA A 47 6.03 1.03 3.76
C ALA A 47 6.50 2.46 3.41
N LEU A 48 5.83 3.14 2.48
CA LEU A 48 6.13 4.54 2.13
C LEU A 48 6.02 5.47 3.33
N GLY A 49 4.98 5.31 4.16
CA GLY A 49 4.78 6.13 5.36
C GLY A 49 5.94 6.01 6.35
N ILE A 50 6.40 4.79 6.60
CA ILE A 50 7.57 4.54 7.46
C ILE A 50 8.84 5.14 6.84
N ILE A 51 9.11 4.89 5.56
CA ILE A 51 10.31 5.39 4.87
C ILE A 51 10.35 6.92 4.89
N VAL A 52 9.25 7.58 4.51
CA VAL A 52 9.15 9.04 4.52
C VAL A 52 9.27 9.57 5.94
N GLY A 53 8.66 8.90 6.93
CA GLY A 53 8.76 9.28 8.35
C GLY A 53 10.20 9.25 8.87
N ILE A 54 10.98 8.24 8.48
CA ILE A 54 12.42 8.18 8.80
C ILE A 54 13.13 9.38 8.15
N ILE A 55 12.99 9.57 6.84
CA ILE A 55 13.70 10.64 6.11
C ILE A 55 13.36 12.03 6.68
N TRP A 56 12.09 12.30 6.99
CA TRP A 56 11.64 13.55 7.61
C TRP A 56 12.02 13.67 9.09
N GLY A 57 12.33 12.57 9.76
CA GLY A 57 12.89 12.59 11.11
C GLY A 57 14.37 12.98 11.10
N LEU A 58 15.10 12.53 10.08
CA LEU A 58 16.52 12.86 9.88
C LEU A 58 16.70 14.33 9.44
N ILE A 59 15.81 14.82 8.58
CA ILE A 59 15.80 16.21 8.13
C ILE A 59 14.93 16.99 9.11
N PRO A 60 15.37 18.08 9.76
CA PRO A 60 14.59 18.79 10.78
C PRO A 60 13.43 19.64 10.20
N LEU A 61 12.67 19.08 9.26
CA LEU A 61 11.41 19.61 8.76
C LEU A 61 10.41 19.67 9.92
N LYS A 62 9.65 20.77 9.99
CA LYS A 62 8.74 21.04 11.11
C LYS A 62 7.40 21.55 10.61
N GLY A 63 6.38 21.31 11.42
CA GLY A 63 5.06 21.90 11.27
C GLY A 63 4.31 21.44 10.02
N PHE A 64 3.40 22.28 9.55
CA PHE A 64 2.45 21.95 8.48
C PHE A 64 3.11 21.57 7.15
N VAL A 65 4.28 22.14 6.83
CA VAL A 65 4.99 21.85 5.57
C VAL A 65 5.36 20.37 5.47
N ALA A 66 5.79 19.76 6.56
CA ALA A 66 6.12 18.34 6.60
C ALA A 66 4.90 17.45 6.29
N LEU A 67 3.74 17.80 6.86
CA LEU A 67 2.47 17.11 6.63
C LEU A 67 1.98 17.27 5.19
N LEU A 68 2.06 18.49 4.66
CA LEU A 68 1.66 18.78 3.29
C LEU A 68 2.53 18.03 2.28
N LEU A 69 3.85 18.03 2.48
CA LEU A 69 4.77 17.28 1.63
C LEU A 69 4.52 15.77 1.71
N PHE A 70 4.27 15.24 2.91
CA PHE A 70 3.86 13.85 3.05
C PHE A 70 2.61 13.52 2.22
N ALA A 71 1.57 14.35 2.33
CA ALA A 71 0.32 14.12 1.60
C ALA A 71 0.55 14.16 0.07
N LEU A 72 1.33 15.13 -0.42
CA LEU A 72 1.66 15.26 -1.85
C LEU A 72 2.48 14.06 -2.36
N VAL A 73 3.53 13.66 -1.62
CA VAL A 73 4.37 12.52 -2.00
C VAL A 73 3.58 11.22 -1.94
N ASN A 74 2.80 10.99 -0.89
CA ASN A 74 2.03 9.77 -0.71
C ASN A 74 0.91 9.63 -1.76
N ALA A 75 0.15 10.70 -2.01
CA ALA A 75 -0.88 10.71 -3.05
C ALA A 75 -0.25 10.60 -4.46
N GLY A 76 0.80 11.37 -4.74
CA GLY A 76 1.47 11.39 -6.04
C GLY A 76 2.11 10.05 -6.39
N LEU A 77 2.87 9.44 -5.48
CA LEU A 77 3.51 8.14 -5.74
C LEU A 77 2.51 7.03 -5.99
N VAL A 78 1.42 6.99 -5.22
CA VAL A 78 0.41 5.95 -5.43
C VAL A 78 -0.37 6.20 -6.72
N TYR A 79 -0.72 7.45 -7.02
CA TYR A 79 -1.32 7.82 -8.30
C TYR A 79 -0.44 7.38 -9.48
N LEU A 80 0.86 7.70 -9.44
CA LEU A 80 1.81 7.27 -10.46
C LEU A 80 1.94 5.74 -10.52
N TYR A 81 1.89 5.05 -9.39
CA TYR A 81 1.98 3.59 -9.34
C TYR A 81 0.80 2.92 -10.05
N PHE A 82 -0.46 3.26 -9.71
CA PHE A 82 -1.59 2.60 -10.37
C PHE A 82 -1.83 3.11 -11.80
N SER A 83 -1.64 4.41 -12.05
CA SER A 83 -1.90 5.03 -13.35
C SER A 83 -0.78 4.73 -14.38
N SER A 84 0.49 4.92 -14.01
CA SER A 84 1.61 4.79 -14.95
C SER A 84 2.33 3.45 -14.88
N PHE A 85 2.44 2.82 -13.71
CA PHE A 85 3.21 1.57 -13.57
C PHE A 85 2.34 0.32 -13.80
N GLN A 86 1.15 0.26 -13.18
CA GLN A 86 0.18 -0.81 -13.41
C GLN A 86 -0.72 -0.57 -14.63
N CYS A 87 -0.83 0.67 -15.13
CA CYS A 87 -1.72 1.04 -16.25
C CYS A 87 -3.14 0.50 -16.07
N ILE A 88 -3.66 0.64 -14.85
CA ILE A 88 -4.99 0.17 -14.49
C ILE A 88 -6.03 1.16 -14.98
N ASP A 89 -7.12 0.65 -15.55
CA ASP A 89 -8.30 1.44 -15.80
C ASP A 89 -8.99 1.74 -14.47
N GLU A 90 -8.91 3.00 -14.04
CA GLU A 90 -9.39 3.45 -12.73
C GLU A 90 -10.89 3.17 -12.53
N GLU A 91 -11.67 3.14 -13.62
CA GLU A 91 -13.11 2.89 -13.58
C GLU A 91 -13.45 1.45 -13.15
N GLU A 92 -12.58 0.47 -13.44
CA GLU A 92 -12.78 -0.93 -13.10
C GLU A 92 -12.63 -1.19 -11.58
N TYR A 93 -11.90 -0.32 -10.87
CA TYR A 93 -11.59 -0.46 -9.44
C TYR A 93 -12.40 0.51 -8.56
N GLY A 94 -13.50 1.06 -9.08
CA GLY A 94 -14.37 2.00 -8.34
C GLY A 94 -13.86 3.45 -8.33
N GLY A 95 -12.94 3.77 -9.24
CA GLY A 95 -12.38 5.11 -9.47
C GLY A 95 -11.07 5.36 -8.74
N ALA A 96 -10.28 6.33 -9.25
CA ALA A 96 -9.03 6.78 -8.63
C ALA A 96 -9.17 7.14 -7.15
N TRP A 97 -10.34 7.65 -6.74
CA TRP A 97 -10.59 8.06 -5.36
C TRP A 97 -10.56 6.89 -4.38
N GLU A 98 -11.08 5.72 -4.77
CA GLU A 98 -11.08 4.54 -3.92
C GLU A 98 -9.66 4.01 -3.72
N LEU A 99 -8.86 3.96 -4.78
CA LEU A 99 -7.45 3.60 -4.74
C LEU A 99 -6.61 4.63 -3.96
N THR A 100 -6.96 5.91 -4.09
CA THR A 100 -6.20 7.00 -3.47
C THR A 100 -6.45 7.12 -1.98
N LYS A 101 -7.67 6.82 -1.51
CA LYS A 101 -8.00 6.85 -0.07
C LYS A 101 -7.52 5.60 0.67
N GLU A 102 -7.40 4.46 -0.02
CA GLU A 102 -7.03 3.19 0.58
C GLU A 102 -5.70 3.29 1.31
N GLY A 103 -5.65 2.90 2.59
CA GLY A 103 -4.45 2.97 3.42
C GLY A 103 -3.87 4.37 3.70
N PHE A 104 -4.53 5.48 3.30
CA PHE A 104 -3.99 6.83 3.51
C PHE A 104 -3.90 7.21 5.00
N MET A 105 -4.99 7.01 5.75
CA MET A 105 -5.05 7.41 7.17
C MET A 105 -4.11 6.57 8.04
N THR A 106 -3.98 5.27 7.76
CA THR A 106 -3.06 4.36 8.45
C THR A 106 -1.61 4.64 8.08
N SER A 107 -1.31 4.92 6.80
CA SER A 107 0.00 5.41 6.35
C SER A 107 0.38 6.72 7.03
N PHE A 108 -0.55 7.67 7.13
CA PHE A 108 -0.34 8.95 7.79
C PHE A 108 -0.02 8.79 9.28
N ALA A 109 -0.77 7.94 9.99
CA ALA A 109 -0.48 7.61 11.39
C ALA A 109 0.92 6.98 11.53
N GLY A 110 1.28 6.03 10.66
CA GLY A 110 2.61 5.42 10.64
C GLY A 110 3.73 6.44 10.41
N PHE A 111 3.55 7.31 9.42
CA PHE A 111 4.45 8.43 9.15
C PHE A 111 4.65 9.32 10.38
N LEU A 112 3.56 9.76 11.03
CA LEU A 112 3.64 10.62 12.22
C LEU A 112 4.41 9.95 13.36
N VAL A 113 4.11 8.69 13.64
CA VAL A 113 4.78 7.92 14.71
C VAL A 113 6.27 7.81 14.42
N THR A 114 6.65 7.36 13.23
CA THR A 114 8.06 7.22 12.87
C THR A 114 8.79 8.56 12.84
N TRP A 115 8.15 9.60 12.29
CA TRP A 115 8.71 10.94 12.22
C TRP A 115 8.98 11.52 13.61
N ILE A 116 7.99 11.48 14.50
CA ILE A 116 8.12 12.02 15.87
C ILE A 116 9.20 11.27 16.65
N ILE A 117 9.23 9.93 16.56
CA ILE A 117 10.23 9.12 17.26
C ILE A 117 11.65 9.47 16.80
N ILE A 118 11.90 9.48 15.48
CA ILE A 118 13.23 9.77 14.93
C ILE A 118 13.63 11.22 15.21
N TYR A 119 12.73 12.17 14.94
CA TYR A 119 12.99 13.59 15.19
C TYR A 119 13.32 13.83 16.66
N SER A 120 12.53 13.27 17.58
CA SER A 120 12.76 13.41 19.02
C SER A 120 14.08 12.76 19.43
N GLY A 121 14.41 11.58 18.91
CA GLY A 121 15.66 10.89 19.27
C GLY A 121 16.93 11.60 18.76
N MET A 122 16.87 12.25 17.60
CA MET A 122 18.04 12.89 16.97
C MET A 122 18.21 14.37 17.31
N HIS A 123 17.13 15.06 17.63
CA HIS A 123 17.12 16.49 17.94
C HIS A 123 16.75 16.75 19.41
N PHE A 124 16.96 15.76 20.28
CA PHE A 124 16.91 15.96 21.73
C PHE A 124 18.17 16.73 22.16
N ASP A 125 18.00 18.00 22.50
CA ASP A 125 18.95 18.75 23.34
C ASP A 125 18.56 18.59 24.81
#